data_AF-A0A290Q505-F1
#
_entry.id   AF-A0A290Q505-F1
#
_cell.length_a   1.000
_cell.length_b   1.000
_cell.length_c   1.000
_cell.angle_alpha   90.00
_cell.angle_beta   90.00
_cell.angle_gamma   90.00
#
_symmetry.space_group_name_H-M   'P 1'
#
loop_
_entity.id
_entity.type
_entity.pdbx_description
1 polymer ?
#
loop_
_entity_poly.entity_id
_entity_poly.type
_entity_poly.pdbx_seq_one_letter_code
_entity_poly.pdbx_strand_id
1 'polypeptide(L)'
;MKKLAILSDLHLDVNQFDEQYKQILIQTLQEQRITDIHLAGDISNDFERLSKPFLARLSQDFTVSYNLGNHDMLSMDESAITANDFQIRTIGQKKLLSFAGWYDYSFCPDISIEQNLRTKNTFWFDRKITRDVDDITVTNRILTKLDAVLTRMIPTDKANLIVAMHFVPHPSFVMTHPKFIKFNAFLGSDKFHALFVKHGIKDVVFGHNHRSYDRVIDSVHYQAKPLGYKREWLLVSDYFKAYPAYQSLNSYNLHKRYNLVKKTKEFDAYLLTHFSEELKKSLVIFDVQI
;
A
#
# COMPACT_ATOMS: atom_id res chain seq x y z
N MET A 1 5.22 15.37 -21.25
CA MET A 1 4.55 14.17 -20.71
C MET A 1 4.86 14.11 -19.22
N LYS A 2 3.88 13.74 -18.39
CA LYS A 2 4.04 13.47 -16.96
C LYS A 2 4.14 11.96 -16.77
N LYS A 3 4.86 11.51 -15.75
CA LYS A 3 4.98 10.09 -15.42
C LYS A 3 4.82 9.89 -13.92
N LEU A 4 3.70 9.29 -13.54
CA LEU A 4 3.34 9.02 -12.16
C LEU A 4 3.79 7.63 -11.76
N ALA A 5 4.55 7.52 -10.67
CA ALA A 5 4.80 6.28 -9.97
C ALA A 5 3.96 6.22 -8.68
N ILE A 6 3.35 5.07 -8.40
CA ILE A 6 2.68 4.79 -7.14
C ILE A 6 3.38 3.61 -6.47
N LEU A 7 3.72 3.78 -5.20
CA LEU A 7 4.41 2.80 -4.36
C LEU A 7 3.71 2.75 -2.99
N SER A 8 3.59 1.58 -2.37
CA SER A 8 2.99 1.42 -1.04
C SER A 8 3.81 0.48 -0.17
N ASP A 9 3.52 0.49 1.13
CA ASP A 9 4.05 -0.48 2.11
C ASP A 9 5.59 -0.47 2.17
N LEU A 10 6.18 0.74 2.24
CA LEU A 10 7.64 0.89 2.35
C LEU A 10 8.15 0.43 3.72
N HIS A 11 7.35 0.64 4.77
CA HIS A 11 7.68 0.31 6.16
C HIS A 11 9.12 0.72 6.53
N LEU A 12 9.45 2.01 6.37
CA LEU A 12 10.83 2.53 6.47
C LEU A 12 11.57 2.05 7.72
N ASP A 13 10.89 2.04 8.86
CA ASP A 13 11.43 1.61 10.14
C ASP A 13 11.58 0.08 10.24
N VAL A 14 10.54 -0.68 9.88
CA VAL A 14 10.57 -2.15 9.96
C VAL A 14 11.61 -2.74 9.00
N ASN A 15 11.77 -2.12 7.83
CA ASN A 15 12.71 -2.54 6.79
C ASN A 15 14.14 -2.03 7.01
N GLN A 16 14.35 -1.16 8.00
CA GLN A 16 15.62 -0.46 8.23
C GLN A 16 16.09 0.22 6.95
N PHE A 17 15.21 1.02 6.36
CA PHE A 17 15.37 1.66 5.08
C PHE A 17 16.30 2.88 5.22
N ASP A 18 17.60 2.59 5.31
CA ASP A 18 18.66 3.58 5.50
C ASP A 18 18.92 4.44 4.24
N GLU A 19 19.91 5.33 4.32
CA GLU A 19 20.23 6.23 3.21
C GLU A 19 20.67 5.50 1.93
N GLN A 20 21.25 4.30 2.00
CA GLN A 20 21.63 3.58 0.77
C GLN A 20 20.39 3.13 0.01
N TYR A 21 19.40 2.55 0.72
CA TYR A 21 18.12 2.17 0.11
C TYR A 21 17.34 3.39 -0.42
N LYS A 22 17.35 4.52 0.29
CA LYS A 22 16.73 5.77 -0.18
C LYS A 22 17.37 6.31 -1.45
N GLN A 23 18.71 6.31 -1.53
CA GLN A 23 19.40 6.77 -2.72
C GLN A 23 19.14 5.85 -3.92
N ILE A 24 19.15 4.53 -3.72
CA ILE A 24 18.78 3.58 -4.78
C ILE A 24 17.35 3.81 -5.27
N LEU A 25 16.41 4.09 -4.36
CA LEU A 25 15.03 4.45 -4.73
C LEU A 25 14.99 5.71 -5.60
N ILE A 26 15.62 6.80 -5.16
CA ILE A 26 15.62 8.08 -5.90
C ILE A 26 16.26 7.89 -7.28
N GLN A 27 17.41 7.22 -7.35
CA GLN A 27 18.08 6.92 -8.61
C GLN A 27 17.19 6.06 -9.53
N THR A 28 16.55 5.02 -8.99
CA THR A 28 15.64 4.16 -9.77
C THR A 28 14.48 4.97 -10.35
N LEU A 29 13.88 5.87 -9.57
CA LEU A 29 12.79 6.75 -10.03
C LEU A 29 13.27 7.73 -11.12
N GLN A 30 14.47 8.31 -10.96
CA GLN A 30 15.08 9.20 -11.96
C GLN A 30 15.38 8.45 -13.28
N GLU A 31 15.94 7.25 -13.20
CA GLU A 31 16.21 6.38 -14.37
C GLU A 31 14.91 5.98 -15.10
N GLN A 32 13.83 5.75 -14.34
CA GLN A 32 12.50 5.51 -14.88
C GLN A 32 11.81 6.78 -15.42
N ARG A 33 12.47 7.95 -15.31
CA ARG A 33 11.97 9.28 -15.70
C ARG A 33 10.65 9.64 -15.02
N ILE A 34 10.50 9.24 -13.76
CA ILE A 34 9.35 9.60 -12.95
C ILE A 34 9.38 11.11 -12.66
N THR A 35 8.23 11.76 -12.83
CA THR A 35 8.06 13.19 -12.50
C THR A 35 7.24 13.38 -11.24
N ASP A 36 6.36 12.42 -10.96
CA ASP A 36 5.38 12.47 -9.88
C ASP A 36 5.43 11.14 -9.12
N ILE A 37 5.51 11.19 -7.79
CA ILE A 37 5.46 9.99 -6.94
C ILE A 37 4.32 10.11 -5.94
N HIS A 38 3.54 9.04 -5.82
CA HIS A 38 2.52 8.88 -4.80
C HIS A 38 2.87 7.72 -3.87
N LEU A 39 2.93 7.98 -2.56
CA LEU A 39 3.07 6.93 -1.54
C LEU A 39 1.69 6.53 -1.01
N ALA A 40 1.21 5.33 -1.39
CA ALA A 40 -0.14 4.85 -1.11
C ALA A 40 -0.26 4.13 0.24
N GLY A 41 0.23 4.78 1.29
CA GLY A 41 0.16 4.31 2.66
C GLY A 41 1.25 3.33 3.09
N ASP A 42 1.33 3.15 4.41
CA ASP A 42 2.32 2.35 5.12
C ASP A 42 3.75 2.77 4.78
N ILE A 43 3.99 4.08 4.90
CA ILE A 43 5.32 4.65 4.74
C ILE A 43 6.17 4.24 5.95
N SER A 44 5.67 4.47 7.18
CA SER A 44 6.32 4.03 8.41
C SER A 44 5.38 4.03 9.62
N ASN A 45 5.85 3.48 10.74
CA ASN A 45 5.14 3.57 12.03
C ASN A 45 5.24 4.94 12.74
N ASP A 46 6.10 5.85 12.26
CA ASP A 46 6.31 7.18 12.84
C ASP A 46 6.21 8.24 11.74
N PHE A 47 4.98 8.66 11.48
CA PHE A 47 4.70 9.58 10.38
C PHE A 47 5.43 10.92 10.52
N GLU A 48 5.53 11.46 11.73
CA GLU A 48 6.13 12.77 11.99
C GLU A 48 7.65 12.74 11.86
N ARG A 49 8.32 11.74 12.43
CA ARG A 49 9.79 11.71 12.50
C ARG A 49 10.46 10.96 11.35
N LEU A 50 9.73 10.06 10.66
CA LEU A 50 10.29 9.26 9.57
C LEU A 50 9.61 9.57 8.23
N SER A 51 8.28 9.48 8.15
CA SER A 51 7.58 9.67 6.87
C SER A 51 7.70 11.10 6.34
N LYS A 52 7.46 12.13 7.16
CA LYS A 52 7.55 13.55 6.73
C LYS A 52 8.95 13.94 6.23
N PRO A 53 10.06 13.67 6.95
CA PRO A 53 11.40 13.97 6.43
C PRO A 53 11.72 13.22 5.13
N PHE A 54 11.26 11.97 5.00
CA PHE A 54 11.45 11.20 3.79
C PHE A 54 10.67 11.78 2.59
N LEU A 55 9.41 12.19 2.80
CA LEU A 55 8.60 12.89 1.79
C LEU A 55 9.27 14.20 1.36
N ALA A 56 9.81 14.97 2.30
CA ALA A 56 10.54 16.21 2.01
C ALA A 56 11.85 15.98 1.23
N ARG A 57 12.53 14.85 1.47
CA ARG A 57 13.69 14.45 0.67
C ARG A 57 13.28 14.13 -0.76
N LEU A 58 12.21 13.33 -0.96
CA LEU A 58 11.69 13.00 -2.29
C LEU A 58 11.24 14.26 -3.05
N SER A 59 10.70 15.27 -2.35
CA SER A 59 10.22 16.49 -2.99
C SER A 59 11.30 17.38 -3.59
N GLN A 60 12.58 17.07 -3.33
CA GLN A 60 13.72 17.74 -3.98
C GLN A 60 13.85 17.34 -5.46
N ASP A 61 13.38 16.14 -5.83
CA ASP A 61 13.55 15.55 -7.16
C ASP A 61 12.21 15.33 -7.89
N PHE A 62 11.10 15.17 -7.15
CA PHE A 62 9.79 14.80 -7.69
C PHE A 62 8.65 15.67 -7.15
N THR A 63 7.51 15.71 -7.85
CA THR A 63 6.28 16.17 -7.19
C THR A 63 5.69 15.03 -6.37
N VAL A 64 5.57 15.22 -5.06
CA VAL A 64 5.22 14.16 -4.10
C VAL A 64 3.79 14.34 -3.58
N SER A 65 3.05 13.24 -3.50
CA SER A 65 1.81 13.14 -2.72
C SER A 65 1.74 11.80 -1.98
N TYR A 66 0.77 11.64 -1.08
CA TYR A 66 0.57 10.41 -0.33
C TYR A 66 -0.89 10.28 0.15
N ASN A 67 -1.29 9.07 0.51
CA ASN A 67 -2.38 8.82 1.47
C ASN A 67 -1.82 8.02 2.65
N LEU A 68 -2.56 8.00 3.75
CA LEU A 68 -2.17 7.23 4.93
C LEU A 68 -2.48 5.74 4.72
N GLY A 69 -1.63 4.87 5.26
CA GLY A 69 -1.96 3.49 5.59
C GLY A 69 -2.25 3.35 7.09
N ASN A 70 -2.52 2.13 7.56
CA ASN A 70 -2.79 1.91 8.99
C ASN A 70 -1.55 2.17 9.84
N HIS A 71 -0.34 1.86 9.35
CA HIS A 71 0.90 2.10 10.09
C HIS A 71 1.20 3.60 10.28
N ASP A 72 0.85 4.43 9.29
CA ASP A 72 1.05 5.87 9.36
C ASP A 72 0.14 6.54 10.43
N MET A 73 -0.99 5.92 10.78
CA MET A 73 -1.99 6.47 11.70
C MET A 73 -1.65 6.27 13.20
N LEU A 74 -0.60 5.53 13.55
CA LEU A 74 -0.34 5.08 14.93
C LEU A 74 -0.32 6.18 16.01
N SER A 75 0.10 7.39 15.66
CA SER A 75 0.21 8.51 16.60
C SER A 75 -0.67 9.70 16.20
N MET A 76 -1.65 9.46 15.34
CA MET A 76 -2.59 10.49 14.88
C MET A 76 -3.91 10.39 15.64
N ASP A 77 -4.50 11.54 15.93
CA ASP A 77 -5.91 11.60 16.31
C ASP A 77 -6.82 11.60 15.07
N GLU A 78 -8.13 11.44 15.28
CA GLU A 78 -9.13 11.41 14.21
C GLU A 78 -9.11 12.66 13.33
N SER A 79 -8.79 13.83 13.92
CA SER A 79 -8.74 15.10 13.20
C SER A 79 -7.56 15.16 12.23
N ALA A 80 -6.39 14.70 12.68
CA ALA A 80 -5.19 14.59 11.85
C ALA A 80 -5.38 13.55 10.74
N ILE A 81 -6.00 12.40 11.03
CA ILE A 81 -6.30 11.40 10.00
C ILE A 81 -7.23 12.00 8.95
N THR A 82 -8.33 12.63 9.37
CA THR A 82 -9.33 13.22 8.47
C THR A 82 -8.74 14.34 7.61
N ALA A 83 -7.85 15.17 8.16
CA ALA A 83 -7.22 16.27 7.44
C ALA A 83 -6.29 15.81 6.31
N ASN A 84 -5.69 14.62 6.45
CA ASN A 84 -4.80 14.02 5.45
C ASN A 84 -5.56 13.14 4.43
N ASP A 85 -6.86 12.93 4.61
CA ASP A 85 -7.65 11.99 3.80
C ASP A 85 -8.43 12.68 2.68
N PHE A 86 -8.70 11.96 1.59
CA PHE A 86 -9.41 12.45 0.38
C PHE A 86 -8.76 13.65 -0.31
N GLN A 87 -7.49 13.51 -0.69
CA GLN A 87 -6.80 14.51 -1.51
C GLN A 87 -7.08 14.27 -3.00
N ILE A 88 -7.32 15.35 -3.75
CA ILE A 88 -7.46 15.30 -5.21
C ILE A 88 -6.37 16.15 -5.84
N ARG A 89 -5.64 15.57 -6.78
CA ARG A 89 -4.55 16.22 -7.47
C ARG A 89 -4.66 16.03 -8.98
N THR A 90 -4.45 17.10 -9.75
CA THR A 90 -4.32 17.02 -11.21
C THR A 90 -2.89 16.67 -11.60
N ILE A 91 -2.73 15.73 -12.52
CA ILE A 91 -1.44 15.29 -13.07
C ILE A 91 -1.61 15.24 -14.58
N GLY A 92 -1.20 16.28 -15.31
CA GLY A 92 -1.52 16.41 -16.73
C GLY A 92 -3.04 16.31 -16.97
N GLN A 93 -3.46 15.45 -17.90
CA GLN A 93 -4.87 15.19 -18.21
C GLN A 93 -5.58 14.22 -17.25
N LYS A 94 -4.84 13.56 -16.34
CA LYS A 94 -5.43 12.66 -15.32
C LYS A 94 -5.64 13.37 -13.99
N LYS A 95 -6.52 12.81 -13.17
CA LYS A 95 -6.68 13.17 -11.76
C LYS A 95 -6.31 12.00 -10.88
N LEU A 96 -5.74 12.28 -9.72
CA LEU A 96 -5.46 11.32 -8.67
C LEU A 96 -6.34 11.66 -7.46
N LEU A 97 -7.27 10.78 -7.11
CA LEU A 97 -7.99 10.80 -5.84
C LEU A 97 -7.30 9.82 -4.90
N SER A 98 -6.78 10.31 -3.77
CA SER A 98 -6.10 9.48 -2.79
C SER A 98 -6.75 9.55 -1.42
N PHE A 99 -7.05 8.39 -0.83
CA PHE A 99 -7.65 8.27 0.49
C PHE A 99 -7.23 6.95 1.16
N ALA A 100 -7.25 6.85 2.48
CA ALA A 100 -6.75 5.65 3.15
C ALA A 100 -7.63 4.41 2.90
N GLY A 101 -8.93 4.54 3.17
CA GLY A 101 -9.84 3.39 3.32
C GLY A 101 -9.86 2.88 4.76
N TRP A 102 -10.64 1.82 4.99
CA TRP A 102 -10.69 1.06 6.25
C TRP A 102 -11.36 -0.30 6.00
N TYR A 103 -11.83 -0.99 7.05
CA TYR A 103 -12.50 -2.29 6.95
C TYR A 103 -13.74 -2.40 7.83
N ASP A 104 -14.68 -3.23 7.40
CA ASP A 104 -15.95 -3.51 8.08
C ASP A 104 -16.18 -5.01 8.36
N TYR A 105 -15.09 -5.79 8.33
CA TYR A 105 -15.08 -7.24 8.52
C TYR A 105 -15.82 -8.06 7.46
N SER A 106 -16.32 -7.42 6.39
CA SER A 106 -17.14 -8.08 5.36
C SER A 106 -16.44 -9.21 4.60
N PHE A 107 -15.10 -9.26 4.62
CA PHE A 107 -14.34 -10.37 4.03
C PHE A 107 -14.29 -11.65 4.87
N CYS A 108 -14.88 -11.65 6.07
CA CYS A 108 -15.07 -12.83 6.92
C CYS A 108 -16.53 -12.92 7.40
N PRO A 109 -17.51 -13.12 6.50
CA PRO A 109 -18.94 -13.05 6.85
C PRO A 109 -19.37 -14.12 7.85
N ASP A 110 -18.67 -15.25 7.89
CA ASP A 110 -18.95 -16.37 8.81
C ASP A 110 -18.43 -16.14 10.23
N ILE A 111 -17.69 -15.04 10.48
CA ILE A 111 -17.13 -14.70 11.79
C ILE A 111 -17.93 -13.54 12.39
N SER A 112 -18.40 -13.71 13.62
CA SER A 112 -19.15 -12.65 14.31
C SER A 112 -18.31 -11.40 14.54
N ILE A 113 -18.96 -10.23 14.59
CA ILE A 113 -18.30 -8.94 14.89
C ILE A 113 -17.50 -9.02 16.20
N GLU A 114 -18.07 -9.63 17.24
CA GLU A 114 -17.41 -9.80 18.53
C GLU A 114 -16.12 -10.63 18.41
N GLN A 115 -16.15 -11.73 17.65
CA GLN A 115 -14.98 -12.57 17.44
C GLN A 115 -13.89 -11.86 16.61
N ASN A 116 -14.30 -11.06 15.62
CA ASN A 116 -13.38 -10.20 14.87
C ASN A 116 -12.72 -9.16 15.80
N LEU A 117 -13.48 -8.49 16.66
CA LEU A 117 -12.95 -7.53 17.64
C LEU A 117 -11.98 -8.19 18.63
N ARG A 118 -12.31 -9.36 19.17
CA ARG A 118 -11.39 -10.13 20.02
C ARG A 118 -10.08 -10.46 19.27
N THR A 119 -10.19 -10.87 18.01
CA THR A 119 -9.03 -11.18 17.16
C THR A 119 -8.18 -9.94 16.89
N LYS A 120 -8.82 -8.80 16.57
CA LYS A 120 -8.15 -7.51 16.37
C LYS A 120 -7.35 -7.11 17.61
N ASN A 121 -8.02 -7.08 18.76
CA ASN A 121 -7.43 -6.67 20.03
C ASN A 121 -6.31 -7.60 20.51
N THR A 122 -6.28 -8.84 20.05
CA THR A 122 -5.22 -9.80 20.41
C THR A 122 -4.04 -9.77 19.45
N PHE A 123 -4.30 -9.79 18.14
CA PHE A 123 -3.30 -10.16 17.14
C PHE A 123 -3.07 -9.08 16.07
N TRP A 124 -4.04 -8.21 15.81
CA TRP A 124 -3.95 -7.29 14.70
C TRP A 124 -3.27 -5.98 15.09
N PHE A 125 -2.51 -5.41 14.17
CA PHE A 125 -1.70 -4.22 14.44
C PHE A 125 -2.56 -3.02 14.85
N ASP A 126 -3.70 -2.85 14.18
CA ASP A 126 -4.57 -1.67 14.31
C ASP A 126 -5.23 -1.52 15.67
N ARG A 127 -5.11 -2.51 16.58
CA ARG A 127 -5.49 -2.34 17.99
C ARG A 127 -4.77 -1.16 18.67
N LYS A 128 -3.67 -0.70 18.08
CA LYS A 128 -2.87 0.45 18.54
C LYS A 128 -3.38 1.79 18.00
N ILE A 129 -4.30 1.77 17.03
CA ILE A 129 -4.81 2.98 16.37
C ILE A 129 -6.10 3.39 17.08
N THR A 130 -6.15 4.64 17.51
CA THR A 130 -7.34 5.20 18.14
C THR A 130 -8.24 5.82 17.06
N ARG A 131 -9.44 5.28 16.90
CA ARG A 131 -10.52 5.89 16.10
C ARG A 131 -11.59 6.43 17.05
N ASP A 132 -12.36 7.42 16.59
CA ASP A 132 -13.43 8.02 17.40
C ASP A 132 -14.68 7.13 17.52
N VAL A 133 -14.85 6.18 16.60
CA VAL A 133 -15.95 5.21 16.55
C VAL A 133 -15.47 3.83 16.08
N ASP A 134 -16.37 2.85 16.07
CA ASP A 134 -16.04 1.49 15.63
C ASP A 134 -15.70 1.38 14.13
N ASP A 135 -15.03 0.29 13.77
CA ASP A 135 -14.50 0.06 12.41
C ASP A 135 -15.57 0.09 11.31
N ILE A 136 -16.79 -0.41 11.59
CA ILE A 136 -17.90 -0.42 10.64
C ILE A 136 -18.39 1.01 10.41
N THR A 137 -18.55 1.78 11.49
CA THR A 137 -18.96 3.19 11.41
C THR A 137 -17.91 4.04 10.70
N VAL A 138 -16.61 3.87 10.99
CA VAL A 138 -15.52 4.55 10.26
C VAL A 138 -15.59 4.22 8.77
N THR A 139 -15.70 2.93 8.42
CA THR A 139 -15.78 2.50 7.02
C THR A 139 -16.99 3.11 6.30
N ASN A 140 -18.16 3.14 6.93
CA ASN A 140 -19.36 3.74 6.34
C ASN A 140 -19.22 5.26 6.14
N ARG A 141 -18.54 5.98 7.04
CA ARG A 141 -18.24 7.42 6.86
C ARG A 141 -17.34 7.64 5.64
N ILE A 142 -16.29 6.83 5.49
CA ILE A 142 -15.37 6.89 4.34
C ILE A 142 -16.14 6.58 3.04
N LEU A 143 -16.95 5.52 3.01
CA LEU A 143 -17.77 5.17 1.85
C LEU A 143 -18.75 6.28 1.46
N THR A 144 -19.40 6.90 2.45
CA THR A 144 -20.32 8.03 2.22
C THR A 144 -19.58 9.24 1.63
N LYS A 145 -18.39 9.55 2.16
CA LYS A 145 -17.55 10.64 1.64
C LYS A 145 -17.06 10.34 0.22
N LEU A 146 -16.65 9.10 -0.05
CA LEU A 146 -16.24 8.65 -1.38
C LEU A 146 -17.37 8.78 -2.40
N ASP A 147 -18.56 8.27 -2.09
CA ASP A 147 -19.73 8.37 -2.96
C ASP A 147 -20.06 9.84 -3.27
N ALA A 148 -20.00 10.72 -2.27
CA ALA A 148 -20.24 12.14 -2.43
C ALA A 148 -19.17 12.85 -3.27
N VAL A 149 -17.88 12.50 -3.11
CA VAL A 149 -16.78 13.03 -3.93
C VAL A 149 -16.96 12.62 -5.39
N LEU A 150 -17.19 11.33 -5.66
CA LEU A 150 -17.34 10.81 -7.01
C LEU A 150 -18.61 11.31 -7.70
N THR A 151 -19.70 11.50 -6.95
CA THR A 151 -20.95 12.07 -7.48
C THR A 151 -20.75 13.51 -7.99
N ARG A 152 -19.92 14.31 -7.31
CA ARG A 152 -19.66 15.71 -7.70
C ARG A 152 -18.68 15.84 -8.86
N MET A 153 -17.94 14.78 -9.20
CA MET A 153 -17.00 14.81 -10.33
C MET A 153 -17.74 14.73 -11.67
N ILE A 154 -17.32 15.56 -12.62
CA ILE A 154 -17.85 15.50 -13.98
C ILE A 154 -17.42 14.19 -14.68
N PRO A 155 -18.16 13.73 -15.70
CA PRO A 155 -17.86 12.46 -16.38
C PRO A 155 -16.42 12.35 -16.91
N THR A 156 -15.90 13.41 -17.54
CA THR A 156 -14.54 13.42 -18.09
C THR A 156 -13.47 13.25 -17.02
N ASP A 157 -13.65 13.89 -15.86
CA ASP A 157 -12.73 13.74 -14.72
C ASP A 157 -12.74 12.31 -14.19
N LYS A 158 -13.91 11.68 -14.08
CA LYS A 158 -14.05 10.29 -13.64
C LYS A 158 -13.41 9.30 -14.62
N ALA A 159 -13.58 9.53 -15.92
CA ALA A 159 -12.98 8.70 -16.96
C ALA A 159 -11.44 8.74 -16.91
N ASN A 160 -10.87 9.86 -16.45
CA ASN A 160 -9.42 10.06 -16.32
C ASN A 160 -8.93 9.93 -14.86
N LEU A 161 -9.75 9.43 -13.95
CA LEU A 161 -9.42 9.32 -12.54
C LEU A 161 -8.61 8.05 -12.26
N ILE A 162 -7.46 8.24 -11.60
CA ILE A 162 -6.76 7.20 -10.86
C ILE A 162 -7.20 7.33 -9.40
N VAL A 163 -7.68 6.25 -8.82
CA VAL A 163 -7.88 6.14 -7.37
C VAL A 163 -6.68 5.46 -6.75
N ALA A 164 -6.08 6.07 -5.74
CA ALA A 164 -5.12 5.42 -4.86
C ALA A 164 -5.72 5.26 -3.47
N MET A 165 -5.72 4.04 -2.95
CA MET A 165 -6.11 3.77 -1.58
C MET A 165 -5.15 2.81 -0.90
N HIS A 166 -5.24 2.64 0.41
CA HIS A 166 -4.40 1.68 1.10
C HIS A 166 -5.10 0.33 1.28
N PHE A 167 -6.31 0.34 1.83
CA PHE A 167 -7.06 -0.89 2.15
C PHE A 167 -7.56 -1.64 0.90
N VAL A 168 -7.81 -2.94 1.07
CA VAL A 168 -8.21 -3.86 -0.01
C VAL A 168 -9.66 -3.61 -0.43
N PRO A 169 -9.93 -3.27 -1.70
CA PRO A 169 -11.26 -2.84 -2.14
C PRO A 169 -12.21 -3.97 -2.54
N HIS A 170 -11.73 -5.22 -2.65
CA HIS A 170 -12.49 -6.32 -3.25
C HIS A 170 -12.02 -7.70 -2.73
N PRO A 171 -12.93 -8.68 -2.50
CA PRO A 171 -12.61 -9.97 -1.90
C PRO A 171 -11.72 -10.86 -2.76
N SER A 172 -11.60 -10.62 -4.07
CA SER A 172 -10.67 -11.40 -4.91
C SER A 172 -9.19 -11.20 -4.57
N PHE A 173 -8.86 -10.23 -3.70
CA PHE A 173 -7.48 -9.89 -3.31
C PHE A 173 -7.15 -10.32 -1.87
N VAL A 174 -7.94 -11.20 -1.27
CA VAL A 174 -7.76 -11.65 0.12
C VAL A 174 -6.89 -12.91 0.22
N MET A 175 -6.51 -13.27 1.44
CA MET A 175 -5.67 -14.45 1.70
C MET A 175 -6.50 -15.74 1.70
N THR A 176 -5.95 -16.81 1.12
CA THR A 176 -6.63 -18.11 0.98
C THR A 176 -6.12 -19.19 1.93
N HIS A 177 -4.92 -19.03 2.50
CA HIS A 177 -4.32 -20.06 3.35
C HIS A 177 -5.03 -20.10 4.72
N PRO A 178 -5.48 -21.28 5.22
CA PRO A 178 -6.32 -21.39 6.43
C PRO A 178 -5.79 -20.67 7.68
N LYS A 179 -4.47 -20.64 7.85
CA LYS A 179 -3.81 -19.91 8.95
C LYS A 179 -4.09 -18.40 8.95
N PHE A 180 -4.30 -17.80 7.78
CA PHE A 180 -4.37 -16.35 7.59
C PHE A 180 -5.76 -15.83 7.23
N ILE A 181 -6.71 -16.69 6.83
CA ILE A 181 -8.05 -16.27 6.38
C ILE A 181 -8.77 -15.38 7.39
N LYS A 182 -8.61 -15.64 8.70
CA LYS A 182 -9.24 -14.83 9.76
C LYS A 182 -8.81 -13.35 9.75
N PHE A 183 -7.62 -13.06 9.23
CA PHE A 183 -7.12 -11.69 9.12
C PHE A 183 -7.71 -10.94 7.92
N ASN A 184 -8.41 -11.62 7.01
CA ASN A 184 -9.13 -10.97 5.92
C ASN A 184 -10.17 -9.96 6.43
N ALA A 185 -10.71 -10.18 7.64
CA ALA A 185 -11.61 -9.26 8.33
C ALA A 185 -11.04 -7.83 8.44
N PHE A 186 -9.71 -7.68 8.47
CA PHE A 186 -9.04 -6.38 8.67
C PHE A 186 -8.37 -5.84 7.41
N LEU A 187 -8.64 -6.46 6.24
CA LEU A 187 -8.01 -6.05 4.99
C LEU A 187 -8.77 -4.96 4.26
N GLY A 188 -10.10 -4.88 4.39
CA GLY A 188 -10.88 -3.86 3.72
C GLY A 188 -12.37 -4.15 3.67
N SER A 189 -13.03 -3.69 2.61
CA SER A 189 -14.48 -3.83 2.40
C SER A 189 -14.81 -3.93 0.91
N ASP A 190 -15.71 -4.85 0.55
CA ASP A 190 -16.21 -5.00 -0.83
C ASP A 190 -17.06 -3.79 -1.29
N LYS A 191 -17.55 -2.98 -0.34
CA LYS A 191 -18.36 -1.80 -0.65
C LYS A 191 -17.59 -0.74 -1.43
N PHE A 192 -16.25 -0.73 -1.35
CA PHE A 192 -15.43 0.16 -2.19
C PHE A 192 -15.58 -0.20 -3.67
N HIS A 193 -15.46 -1.49 -4.01
CA HIS A 193 -15.68 -1.96 -5.37
C HIS A 193 -17.06 -1.56 -5.92
N ALA A 194 -18.12 -1.76 -5.12
CA ALA A 194 -19.47 -1.37 -5.52
C ALA A 194 -19.58 0.12 -5.89
N LEU A 195 -18.91 1.01 -5.16
CA LEU A 195 -18.86 2.44 -5.49
C LEU A 195 -18.05 2.72 -6.75
N PHE A 196 -16.93 2.04 -6.95
CA PHE A 196 -16.12 2.19 -8.17
C PHE A 196 -16.90 1.78 -9.43
N VAL A 197 -17.63 0.67 -9.37
CA VAL A 197 -18.52 0.22 -10.46
C VAL A 197 -19.65 1.23 -10.68
N LYS A 198 -20.36 1.64 -9.61
CA LYS A 198 -21.44 2.64 -9.66
C LYS A 198 -21.01 3.94 -10.37
N HIS A 199 -19.78 4.39 -10.13
CA HIS A 199 -19.26 5.65 -10.68
C HIS A 199 -18.45 5.50 -11.97
N GLY A 200 -18.28 4.26 -12.47
CA GLY A 200 -17.55 3.99 -13.70
C GLY A 200 -16.03 4.22 -13.60
N ILE A 201 -15.45 4.09 -12.41
CA ILE A 201 -14.01 4.26 -12.17
C ILE A 201 -13.24 3.12 -12.85
N LYS A 202 -12.13 3.46 -13.50
CA LYS A 202 -11.35 2.51 -14.30
C LYS A 202 -10.02 2.11 -13.67
N ASP A 203 -9.32 3.04 -13.02
CA ASP A 203 -7.99 2.79 -12.48
C ASP A 203 -8.02 2.86 -10.94
N VAL A 204 -7.69 1.75 -10.27
CA VAL A 204 -7.58 1.70 -8.80
C VAL A 204 -6.26 1.04 -8.38
N VAL A 205 -5.48 1.73 -7.56
CA VAL A 205 -4.24 1.24 -6.97
C VAL A 205 -4.40 1.09 -5.46
N PHE A 206 -3.96 -0.05 -4.90
CA PHE A 206 -4.07 -0.34 -3.47
C PHE A 206 -2.87 -1.11 -2.89
N GLY A 207 -2.83 -1.28 -1.55
CA GLY A 207 -1.73 -1.91 -0.80
C GLY A 207 -2.18 -2.85 0.33
N HIS A 208 -1.57 -2.71 1.51
CA HIS A 208 -1.92 -3.31 2.82
C HIS A 208 -1.65 -4.82 2.97
N ASN A 209 -2.05 -5.65 2.01
CA ASN A 209 -1.94 -7.10 2.13
C ASN A 209 -0.59 -7.69 1.69
N HIS A 210 0.35 -6.83 1.27
CA HIS A 210 1.70 -7.18 0.81
C HIS A 210 1.72 -8.23 -0.31
N ARG A 211 0.72 -8.18 -1.21
CA ARG A 211 0.63 -9.08 -2.37
C ARG A 211 0.44 -8.29 -3.65
N SER A 212 1.14 -8.73 -4.69
CA SER A 212 1.04 -8.10 -5.99
C SER A 212 -0.18 -8.61 -6.76
N TYR A 213 -0.97 -7.70 -7.31
CA TYR A 213 -2.11 -7.98 -8.17
C TYR A 213 -2.11 -7.02 -9.37
N ASP A 214 -2.59 -7.54 -10.49
CA ASP A 214 -2.86 -6.77 -11.71
C ASP A 214 -4.03 -7.48 -12.41
N ARG A 215 -5.25 -6.97 -12.23
CA ARG A 215 -6.48 -7.64 -12.67
C ARG A 215 -7.57 -6.65 -13.01
N VAL A 216 -8.40 -6.99 -13.98
CA VAL A 216 -9.64 -6.26 -14.29
C VAL A 216 -10.83 -7.03 -13.74
N ILE A 217 -11.69 -6.35 -12.97
CA ILE A 217 -12.93 -6.89 -12.39
C ILE A 217 -14.03 -5.85 -12.62
N ASP A 218 -15.13 -6.26 -13.27
CA ASP A 218 -16.28 -5.37 -13.59
C ASP A 218 -15.86 -4.04 -14.24
N SER A 219 -14.92 -4.13 -15.18
CA SER A 219 -14.31 -2.99 -15.91
C SER A 219 -13.46 -2.04 -15.06
N VAL A 220 -13.12 -2.41 -13.82
CA VAL A 220 -12.17 -1.70 -12.96
C VAL A 220 -10.83 -2.44 -13.01
N HIS A 221 -9.77 -1.75 -13.41
CA HIS A 221 -8.40 -2.24 -13.38
C HIS A 221 -7.79 -1.97 -12.01
N TYR A 222 -7.55 -3.06 -11.28
CA TYR A 222 -6.93 -3.08 -9.98
C TYR A 222 -5.45 -3.42 -10.10
N GLN A 223 -4.61 -2.57 -9.52
CA GLN A 223 -3.19 -2.83 -9.39
C GLN A 223 -2.75 -2.70 -7.93
N ALA A 224 -1.95 -3.64 -7.46
CA ALA A 224 -1.27 -3.55 -6.17
C ALA A 224 0.13 -4.10 -6.37
N LYS A 225 1.15 -3.33 -5.99
CA LYS A 225 2.54 -3.77 -6.07
C LYS A 225 3.30 -3.33 -4.81
N PRO A 226 2.79 -3.65 -3.60
CA PRO A 226 3.40 -3.21 -2.35
C PRO A 226 4.85 -3.69 -2.26
N LEU A 227 5.73 -2.86 -1.69
CA LEU A 227 7.09 -3.30 -1.39
C LEU A 227 7.07 -4.34 -0.26
N GLY A 228 6.28 -4.08 0.79
CA GLY A 228 6.12 -4.97 1.92
C GLY A 228 7.40 -5.12 2.75
N TYR A 229 7.45 -6.15 3.59
CA TYR A 229 8.60 -6.34 4.47
C TYR A 229 9.78 -6.98 3.74
N LYS A 230 11.01 -6.65 4.16
CA LYS A 230 12.26 -7.17 3.56
C LYS A 230 12.30 -8.69 3.42
N ARG A 231 11.69 -9.43 4.34
CA ARG A 231 11.58 -10.91 4.29
C ARG A 231 10.65 -11.45 3.18
N GLU A 232 9.72 -10.61 2.73
CA GLU A 232 8.71 -10.88 1.69
C GLU A 232 9.21 -10.51 0.29
N TRP A 233 10.22 -9.64 0.17
CA TRP A 233 10.80 -9.24 -1.11
C TRP A 233 11.21 -10.46 -1.94
N LEU A 234 10.88 -10.42 -3.23
CA LEU A 234 11.25 -11.46 -4.18
C LEU A 234 12.77 -11.63 -4.23
N LEU A 235 13.48 -10.52 -4.04
CA LEU A 235 14.94 -10.48 -3.95
C LEU A 235 15.53 -11.45 -2.92
N VAL A 236 14.85 -11.70 -1.80
CA VAL A 236 15.30 -12.69 -0.81
C VAL A 236 15.20 -14.12 -1.36
N SER A 237 14.17 -14.42 -2.14
CA SER A 237 14.09 -15.72 -2.81
C SER A 237 15.15 -15.85 -3.90
N ASP A 238 15.44 -14.77 -4.62
CA ASP A 238 16.44 -14.77 -5.69
C ASP A 238 17.86 -14.94 -5.11
N TYR A 239 18.16 -14.37 -3.95
CA TYR A 239 19.39 -14.64 -3.21
C TYR A 239 19.56 -16.15 -2.96
N PHE A 240 18.55 -16.85 -2.43
CA PHE A 240 18.67 -18.29 -2.17
C PHE A 240 18.86 -19.14 -3.43
N LYS A 241 18.45 -18.64 -4.62
CA LYS A 241 18.74 -19.30 -5.90
C LYS A 241 20.18 -19.03 -6.36
N ALA A 242 20.68 -17.81 -6.13
CA ALA A 242 22.02 -17.40 -6.52
C ALA A 242 23.13 -17.98 -5.63
N TYR A 243 22.80 -18.38 -4.39
CA TYR A 243 23.74 -18.97 -3.43
C TYR A 243 23.32 -20.40 -3.05
N PRO A 244 23.75 -21.43 -3.81
CA PRO A 244 23.30 -22.81 -3.65
C PRO A 244 23.51 -23.39 -2.24
N ALA A 245 24.51 -22.91 -1.50
CA ALA A 245 24.75 -23.29 -0.10
C ALA A 245 23.53 -23.03 0.81
N TYR A 246 22.67 -22.07 0.44
CA TYR A 246 21.46 -21.70 1.16
C TYR A 246 20.16 -22.13 0.46
N GLN A 247 20.24 -22.83 -0.68
CA GLN A 247 19.07 -23.18 -1.48
C GLN A 247 18.04 -24.02 -0.69
N SER A 248 18.52 -24.89 0.20
CA SER A 248 17.69 -25.69 1.11
C SER A 248 16.82 -24.84 2.06
N LEU A 249 17.14 -23.56 2.22
CA LEU A 249 16.39 -22.61 3.04
C LEU A 249 15.27 -21.89 2.27
N ASN A 250 15.20 -22.02 0.94
CA ASN A 250 14.17 -21.39 0.12
C ASN A 250 12.82 -22.11 0.31
N SER A 251 12.13 -21.76 1.39
CA SER A 251 10.88 -22.37 1.82
C SER A 251 9.79 -21.32 2.00
N TYR A 252 8.54 -21.78 2.14
CA TYR A 252 7.39 -20.93 2.46
C TYR A 252 7.46 -20.32 3.87
N ASN A 253 8.41 -20.72 4.73
CA ASN A 253 8.61 -20.11 6.04
C ASN A 253 9.55 -18.89 5.93
N LEU A 254 8.97 -17.77 5.49
CA LEU A 254 9.69 -16.51 5.23
C LEU A 254 10.49 -16.02 6.45
N HIS A 255 9.95 -16.17 7.65
CA HIS A 255 10.61 -15.73 8.88
C HIS A 255 11.86 -16.55 9.19
N LYS A 256 11.76 -17.89 9.10
CA LYS A 256 12.90 -18.78 9.36
C LYS A 256 14.03 -18.54 8.36
N ARG A 257 13.72 -18.49 7.05
CA ARG A 257 14.75 -18.30 6.01
C ARG A 257 15.47 -16.95 6.17
N TYR A 258 14.71 -15.87 6.40
CA TYR A 258 15.28 -14.52 6.53
C TYR A 258 16.19 -14.40 7.74
N ASN A 259 15.78 -14.94 8.90
CA ASN A 259 16.56 -14.84 10.13
C ASN A 259 17.94 -15.52 10.07
N LEU A 260 18.12 -16.49 9.18
CA LEU A 260 19.38 -17.20 9.01
C LEU A 260 20.43 -16.37 8.27
N VAL A 261 20.01 -15.47 7.38
CA VAL A 261 20.92 -14.73 6.48
C VAL A 261 20.98 -13.23 6.76
N LYS A 262 19.98 -12.65 7.44
CA LYS A 262 19.84 -11.21 7.71
C LYS A 262 20.97 -10.52 8.50
N LYS A 263 21.97 -11.27 8.96
CA LYS A 263 23.13 -10.75 9.70
C LYS A 263 24.44 -10.92 8.94
N THR A 264 24.37 -11.38 7.69
CA THR A 264 25.56 -11.65 6.88
C THR A 264 25.80 -10.46 5.95
N LYS A 265 27.06 -10.03 5.84
CA LYS A 265 27.45 -8.94 4.94
C LYS A 265 27.20 -9.27 3.47
N GLU A 266 27.31 -10.54 3.10
CA GLU A 266 27.02 -11.03 1.75
C GLU A 266 25.55 -10.79 1.37
N PHE A 267 24.63 -11.16 2.27
CA PHE A 267 23.21 -10.94 2.05
C PHE A 267 22.87 -9.44 1.95
N ASP A 268 23.41 -8.63 2.87
CA ASP A 268 23.17 -7.17 2.83
C ASP A 268 23.70 -6.53 1.53
N ALA A 269 24.90 -6.93 1.09
CA ALA A 269 25.49 -6.47 -0.17
C ALA A 269 24.68 -6.91 -1.39
N TYR A 270 24.18 -8.16 -1.39
CA TYR A 270 23.32 -8.66 -2.45
C TYR A 270 22.00 -7.88 -2.50
N LEU A 271 21.37 -7.64 -1.36
CA LEU A 271 20.13 -6.87 -1.31
C LEU A 271 20.34 -5.45 -1.89
N LEU A 272 21.37 -4.74 -1.45
CA LEU A 272 21.66 -3.39 -1.96
C LEU A 272 21.94 -3.38 -3.47
N THR A 273 22.73 -4.33 -3.96
CA THR A 273 23.11 -4.41 -5.38
C THR A 273 21.90 -4.58 -6.29
N HIS A 274 20.89 -5.32 -5.83
CA HIS A 274 19.74 -5.71 -6.63
C HIS A 274 18.44 -5.02 -6.22
N PHE A 275 18.49 -4.10 -5.27
CA PHE A 275 17.28 -3.47 -4.72
C PHE A 275 16.49 -2.68 -5.76
N SER A 276 17.16 -2.07 -6.74
CA SER A 276 16.50 -1.36 -7.85
C SER A 276 15.57 -2.28 -8.66
N GLU A 277 15.88 -3.58 -8.78
CA GLU A 277 15.04 -4.55 -9.46
C GLU A 277 13.80 -4.93 -8.66
N GLU A 278 13.91 -4.97 -7.33
CA GLU A 278 12.74 -5.13 -6.45
C GLU A 278 11.83 -3.90 -6.56
N LEU A 279 12.41 -2.69 -6.50
CA LEU A 279 11.66 -1.44 -6.66
C LEU A 279 10.91 -1.38 -7.97
N LYS A 280 11.55 -1.68 -9.11
CA LYS A 280 10.89 -1.67 -10.43
C LYS A 280 9.67 -2.60 -10.48
N LYS A 281 9.70 -3.73 -9.75
CA LYS A 281 8.56 -4.65 -9.62
C LYS A 281 7.47 -4.13 -8.68
N SER A 282 7.83 -3.25 -7.75
CA SER A 282 6.91 -2.61 -6.78
C SER A 282 6.30 -1.29 -7.28
N LEU A 283 6.70 -0.77 -8.45
CA LEU A 283 6.11 0.46 -9.00
C LEU A 283 4.89 0.17 -9.87
N VAL A 284 3.78 0.86 -9.59
CA VAL A 284 2.69 1.05 -10.55
C VAL A 284 2.94 2.37 -11.27
N ILE A 285 3.03 2.34 -12.60
CA ILE A 285 3.44 3.51 -13.40
C ILE A 285 2.33 3.89 -14.37
N PHE A 286 2.01 5.18 -14.44
CA PHE A 286 1.13 5.77 -15.43
C PHE A 286 1.88 6.81 -16.25
N ASP A 287 1.92 6.63 -17.56
CA ASP A 287 2.32 7.68 -18.50
C ASP A 287 1.12 8.59 -18.76
N VAL A 288 1.29 9.89 -18.52
CA VAL A 288 0.20 10.86 -18.52
C VAL A 288 0.48 11.98 -19.51
N GLN A 289 -0.45 12.19 -20.43
CA GLN A 289 -0.40 13.30 -21.37
C GLN A 289 -0.62 14.63 -20.65
N ILE A 290 -0.02 15.71 -21.16
CA ILE A 290 -0.17 17.07 -20.60
C ILE A 290 -1.44 17.69 -21.16
#